data_AF-A0A3D0USZ8-F1
#
_entry.id   AF-A0A3D0USZ8-F1
#
_cell.length_a   1.000
_cell.length_b   1.000
_cell.length_c   1.000
_cell.angle_alpha   90.00
_cell.angle_beta   90.00
_cell.angle_gamma   90.00
#
_symmetry.space_group_name_H-M   'P 1'
#
loop_
_entity.id
_entity.type
_entity.pdbx_description
1 polymer ?
#
loop_
_entity_poly.entity_id
_entity_poly.type
_entity_poly.pdbx_seq_one_letter_code
_entity_poly.pdbx_strand_id
1 'polypeptide(L)'
;MRNLSVIKNCIKIIQKKYKKEEKELPRMFSFFLETMSFEPPITDEETFKKVFQAGDTTGIFQFESDGMRMFLVKLQADRIDDLVAMNALYRPGPMEFIPNYIARKRGDEPVTYMSQELRDMLTKKYSADVAEEENKKLIEDL
;
A
#
# COMPACT_ATOMS: atom_id res chain seq x y z
N MET A 1 -9.91 -13.26 14.33
CA MET A 1 -9.47 -13.02 12.93
C MET A 1 -9.29 -14.37 12.24
N ARG A 2 -9.92 -14.63 11.08
CA ARG A 2 -9.90 -15.95 10.39
C ARG A 2 -8.98 -15.99 9.14
N ASN A 3 -8.29 -14.89 8.81
CA ASN A 3 -7.55 -14.74 7.55
C ASN A 3 -6.43 -15.77 7.39
N LEU A 4 -5.63 -16.01 8.44
CA LEU A 4 -4.58 -17.03 8.39
C LEU A 4 -5.14 -18.44 8.15
N SER A 5 -6.33 -18.73 8.69
CA SER A 5 -7.02 -19.99 8.42
C SER A 5 -7.50 -20.10 6.98
N VAL A 6 -7.97 -19.00 6.39
CA VAL A 6 -8.36 -18.92 4.97
C VAL A 6 -7.13 -19.16 4.08
N ILE A 7 -6.03 -18.45 4.31
CA ILE A 7 -4.77 -18.63 3.57
C ILE A 7 -4.28 -20.09 3.65
N LYS A 8 -4.27 -20.67 4.86
CA LYS A 8 -3.90 -22.08 5.07
C LYS A 8 -4.77 -23.04 4.25
N ASN A 9 -6.08 -22.81 4.22
CA ASN A 9 -7.01 -23.64 3.45
C ASN A 9 -6.81 -23.47 1.95
N CYS A 10 -6.59 -22.24 1.46
CA CYS A 10 -6.26 -21.97 0.06
C CYS A 10 -4.98 -22.71 -0.37
N ILE A 11 -3.91 -22.62 0.44
CA ILE A 11 -2.65 -23.30 0.14
C ILE A 11 -2.83 -24.83 0.14
N LYS A 12 -3.65 -25.39 1.04
CA LYS A 12 -3.97 -26.83 1.01
C LYS A 12 -4.71 -27.26 -0.27
N ILE A 13 -5.57 -26.40 -0.81
CA ILE A 13 -6.25 -26.66 -2.10
C ILE A 13 -5.22 -26.62 -3.24
N ILE A 14 -4.35 -25.60 -3.26
CA ILE A 14 -3.25 -25.48 -4.23
C ILE A 14 -2.35 -26.73 -4.15
N GLN A 15 -1.97 -27.17 -2.95
CA GLN A 15 -1.16 -28.37 -2.74
C GLN A 15 -1.82 -29.63 -3.31
N LYS A 16 -3.14 -29.81 -3.13
CA LYS A 16 -3.86 -30.94 -3.74
C LYS A 16 -3.82 -30.89 -5.26
N LYS A 17 -3.97 -29.71 -5.87
CA LYS A 17 -3.86 -29.52 -7.32
C LYS A 17 -2.46 -29.86 -7.83
N TYR A 18 -1.42 -29.34 -7.17
CA TYR A 18 -0.03 -29.60 -7.52
C TYR A 18 0.33 -31.09 -7.44
N LYS A 19 -0.12 -31.79 -6.39
CA LYS A 19 0.04 -33.25 -6.28
C LYS A 19 -0.61 -34.02 -7.43
N LYS A 20 -1.78 -33.59 -7.89
CA LYS A 20 -2.48 -34.21 -9.03
C LYS A 20 -1.75 -33.96 -10.36
N GLU A 21 -1.06 -32.85 -10.49
CA GLU A 21 -0.26 -32.48 -11.66
C GLU A 21 1.20 -32.97 -11.58
N GLU A 22 1.55 -33.77 -10.57
CA GLU A 22 2.92 -34.24 -10.29
C GLU A 22 3.95 -33.09 -10.17
N LYS A 23 3.50 -31.93 -9.67
CA LYS A 23 4.32 -30.73 -9.45
C LYS A 23 4.68 -30.55 -7.99
N GLU A 24 5.88 -30.04 -7.74
CA GLU A 24 6.30 -29.61 -6.41
C GLU A 24 5.64 -28.28 -6.02
N LEU A 25 5.15 -28.22 -4.79
CA LEU A 25 4.57 -27.01 -4.24
C LEU A 25 5.69 -25.95 -4.06
N PRO A 26 5.51 -24.70 -4.51
CA PRO A 26 6.49 -23.64 -4.30
C PRO A 26 6.90 -23.52 -2.83
N ARG A 27 8.21 -23.30 -2.60
CA ARG A 27 8.82 -23.22 -1.25
C ARG A 27 8.09 -22.24 -0.32
N MET A 28 7.65 -21.10 -0.85
CA MET A 28 6.91 -20.09 -0.08
C MET A 28 5.62 -20.67 0.54
N PHE A 29 4.91 -21.53 -0.18
CA PHE A 29 3.68 -22.16 0.29
C PHE A 29 3.94 -23.31 1.26
N SER A 30 4.97 -24.14 1.03
CA SER A 30 5.34 -25.17 2.00
C SER A 30 5.83 -24.54 3.31
N PHE A 31 6.67 -23.51 3.23
CA PHE A 31 7.15 -22.75 4.38
C PHE A 31 6.00 -22.15 5.19
N PHE A 32 4.99 -21.58 4.53
CA PHE A 32 3.80 -21.08 5.24
C PHE A 32 3.05 -22.20 5.97
N LEU A 33 2.90 -23.38 5.38
CA LEU A 33 2.20 -24.49 6.03
C LEU A 33 2.91 -24.98 7.30
N GLU A 34 4.24 -24.87 7.35
CA GLU A 34 5.08 -25.27 8.47
C GLU A 34 5.16 -24.19 9.56
N THR A 35 5.30 -22.92 9.17
CA THR A 35 5.63 -21.83 10.10
C THR A 35 4.49 -20.85 10.36
N MET A 36 3.44 -20.86 9.51
CA MET A 36 2.41 -19.82 9.42
C MET A 36 2.98 -18.41 9.11
N SER A 37 4.21 -18.33 8.58
CA SER A 37 4.86 -17.08 8.15
C SER A 37 4.90 -16.96 6.63
N PHE A 38 4.90 -15.72 6.13
CA PHE A 38 4.85 -15.41 4.71
C PHE A 38 5.78 -14.24 4.37
N GLU A 39 6.61 -14.40 3.34
CA GLU A 39 7.50 -13.37 2.81
C GLU A 39 7.40 -13.33 1.27
N PRO A 40 6.29 -12.84 0.72
CA PRO A 40 6.12 -12.73 -0.72
C PRO A 40 6.86 -11.48 -1.26
N PRO A 41 7.20 -11.45 -2.55
CA PRO A 41 7.59 -10.21 -3.21
C PRO A 41 6.50 -9.15 -3.04
N ILE A 42 6.85 -7.97 -2.51
CA ILE A 42 5.92 -6.85 -2.32
C ILE A 42 5.75 -5.98 -3.57
N THR A 43 6.34 -6.40 -4.69
CA THR A 43 6.40 -5.68 -5.97
C THR A 43 5.69 -6.44 -7.09
N ASP A 44 4.78 -7.35 -6.77
CA ASP A 44 4.07 -8.16 -7.77
C ASP A 44 3.09 -7.30 -8.59
N GLU A 45 3.49 -6.92 -9.80
CA GLU A 45 2.72 -6.05 -10.70
C GLU A 45 1.33 -6.60 -11.02
N GLU A 46 1.20 -7.92 -11.17
CA GLU A 46 -0.07 -8.56 -11.50
C GLU A 46 -1.08 -8.41 -10.36
N THR A 47 -0.63 -8.54 -9.10
CA THR A 47 -1.43 -8.28 -7.90
C THR A 47 -1.90 -6.83 -7.88
N PHE A 48 -1.01 -5.86 -8.05
CA PHE A 48 -1.40 -4.44 -8.07
C PHE A 48 -2.40 -4.14 -9.18
N LYS A 49 -2.13 -4.58 -10.40
CA LYS A 49 -2.98 -4.30 -11.56
C LYS A 49 -4.35 -4.97 -11.48
N LYS A 50 -4.40 -6.27 -11.17
CA LYS A 50 -5.65 -7.05 -11.21
C LYS A 50 -6.49 -6.90 -9.96
N VAL A 51 -5.89 -6.69 -8.79
CA VAL A 51 -6.62 -6.64 -7.51
C VAL A 51 -6.87 -5.19 -7.11
N PHE A 52 -5.82 -4.38 -6.99
CA PHE A 52 -5.93 -3.06 -6.35
C PHE A 52 -6.32 -1.96 -7.34
N GLN A 53 -5.70 -1.88 -8.52
CA GLN A 53 -6.01 -0.86 -9.54
C GLN A 53 -7.37 -1.09 -10.21
N ALA A 54 -7.74 -2.37 -10.41
CA ALA A 54 -9.05 -2.75 -10.95
C ALA A 54 -10.17 -2.72 -9.89
N GLY A 55 -9.82 -2.64 -8.60
CA GLY A 55 -10.78 -2.70 -7.51
C GLY A 55 -11.40 -4.10 -7.30
N ASP A 56 -10.78 -5.17 -7.79
CA ASP A 56 -11.24 -6.54 -7.52
C ASP A 56 -10.79 -7.03 -6.14
N THR A 57 -11.25 -6.31 -5.10
CA THR A 57 -10.83 -6.51 -3.71
C THR A 57 -11.78 -7.40 -2.91
N THR A 58 -12.64 -8.17 -3.57
CA THR A 58 -13.60 -9.04 -2.89
C THR A 58 -12.87 -10.15 -2.12
N GLY A 59 -13.08 -10.25 -0.81
CA GLY A 59 -12.36 -11.21 0.05
C GLY A 59 -10.89 -10.84 0.34
N ILE A 60 -10.47 -9.63 -0.02
CA ILE A 60 -9.14 -9.09 0.30
C ILE A 60 -9.22 -8.34 1.62
N PHE A 61 -8.61 -8.91 2.67
CA PHE A 61 -8.63 -8.36 4.02
C PHE A 61 -8.32 -6.86 4.05
N GLN A 62 -9.12 -6.09 4.80
CA GLN A 62 -9.06 -4.62 4.96
C GLN A 62 -9.52 -3.80 3.75
N PHE A 63 -9.56 -4.38 2.54
CA PHE A 63 -9.82 -3.63 1.30
C PHE A 63 -11.19 -3.91 0.65
N GLU A 64 -12.08 -4.63 1.32
CA GLU A 64 -13.34 -5.13 0.74
C GLU A 64 -14.44 -4.07 0.58
N SER A 65 -14.41 -3.00 1.39
CA SER A 65 -15.52 -2.02 1.41
C SER A 65 -15.60 -1.20 0.11
N ASP A 66 -16.81 -0.85 -0.32
CA ASP A 66 -17.06 -0.12 -1.57
C ASP A 66 -16.30 1.21 -1.66
N GLY A 67 -16.25 1.98 -0.56
CA GLY A 67 -15.52 3.24 -0.54
C GLY A 67 -14.01 3.05 -0.66
N MET A 68 -13.44 2.06 0.03
CA MET A 68 -12.03 1.70 -0.08
C MET A 68 -11.68 1.27 -1.50
N ARG A 69 -12.52 0.43 -2.11
CA ARG A 69 -12.38 -0.01 -3.50
C ARG A 69 -12.38 1.17 -4.46
N MET A 70 -13.34 2.09 -4.32
CA MET A 70 -13.39 3.31 -5.14
C MET A 70 -12.09 4.11 -5.00
N PHE A 71 -11.56 4.28 -3.78
CA PHE A 71 -10.33 5.03 -3.57
C PHE A 71 -9.10 4.34 -4.13
N LEU A 72 -8.97 3.02 -4.02
CA LEU A 72 -7.87 2.27 -4.64
C LEU A 72 -7.85 2.41 -6.17
N VAL A 73 -9.03 2.34 -6.81
CA VAL A 73 -9.18 2.56 -8.26
C VAL A 73 -8.80 4.00 -8.62
N LYS A 74 -9.24 5.00 -7.85
CA LYS A 74 -8.84 6.39 -8.08
C LYS A 74 -7.35 6.61 -7.83
N LEU A 75 -6.78 5.98 -6.81
CA LEU A 75 -5.36 6.11 -6.49
C LEU A 75 -4.45 5.48 -7.55
N GLN A 76 -4.95 4.46 -8.27
CA GLN A 76 -4.11 3.57 -9.09
C GLN A 76 -2.97 3.02 -8.21
N ALA A 77 -3.33 2.34 -7.11
CA ALA A 77 -2.37 1.80 -6.16
C ALA A 77 -1.42 0.81 -6.86
N ASP A 78 -0.12 1.08 -6.83
CA ASP A 78 0.92 0.36 -7.58
C ASP A 78 2.13 -0.06 -6.72
N ARG A 79 2.13 0.33 -5.44
CA ARG A 79 3.13 -0.08 -4.45
C ARG A 79 2.49 -0.36 -3.09
N ILE A 80 3.23 -1.06 -2.24
CA ILE A 80 2.76 -1.42 -0.90
C ILE A 80 2.43 -0.19 -0.05
N ASP A 81 3.18 0.90 -0.23
CA ASP A 81 3.00 2.15 0.53
C ASP A 81 1.65 2.79 0.28
N ASP A 82 1.09 2.64 -0.93
CA ASP A 82 -0.27 3.09 -1.22
C ASP A 82 -1.30 2.34 -0.37
N LEU A 83 -1.12 1.02 -0.20
CA LEU A 83 -2.03 0.18 0.58
C LEU A 83 -1.94 0.52 2.07
N VAL A 84 -0.73 0.80 2.56
CA VAL A 84 -0.49 1.28 3.92
C VAL A 84 -1.15 2.65 4.13
N ALA A 85 -0.94 3.59 3.20
CA ALA A 85 -1.53 4.93 3.24
C ALA A 85 -3.06 4.88 3.20
N MET A 86 -3.65 4.06 2.33
CA MET A 86 -5.10 3.89 2.28
C MET A 86 -5.66 3.32 3.58
N ASN A 87 -5.02 2.31 4.18
CA ASN A 87 -5.45 1.78 5.49
C ASN A 87 -5.34 2.81 6.62
N ALA A 88 -4.37 3.72 6.56
CA ALA A 88 -4.21 4.80 7.53
C ALA A 88 -5.27 5.89 7.34
N LEU A 89 -5.50 6.30 6.08
CA LEU A 89 -6.40 7.40 5.72
C LEU A 89 -7.87 6.99 5.75
N TYR A 90 -8.22 5.73 5.54
CA TYR A 90 -9.59 5.25 5.49
C TYR A 90 -10.21 5.09 6.89
N ARG A 91 -10.24 6.18 7.65
CA ARG A 91 -10.80 6.32 9.00
C ARG A 91 -11.55 7.66 9.12
N PRO A 92 -12.57 7.78 10.00
CA PRO A 92 -13.25 9.06 10.26
C PRO A 92 -12.26 10.16 10.65
N GLY A 93 -12.33 11.31 9.98
CA GLY A 93 -11.34 12.39 10.06
C GLY A 93 -10.33 12.31 8.91
N PRO A 94 -9.35 11.39 8.93
CA PRO A 94 -8.34 11.31 7.87
C PRO A 94 -8.85 11.04 6.45
N MET A 95 -10.06 10.47 6.29
CA MET A 95 -10.66 10.22 4.97
C MET A 95 -10.81 11.49 4.12
N GLU A 96 -10.95 12.66 4.77
CA GLU A 96 -11.05 13.96 4.10
C GLU A 96 -9.79 14.29 3.29
N PHE A 97 -8.64 13.70 3.63
CA PHE A 97 -7.36 13.93 2.95
C PHE A 97 -7.07 12.93 1.82
N ILE A 98 -7.89 11.89 1.63
CA ILE A 98 -7.70 10.93 0.53
C ILE A 98 -7.69 11.61 -0.84
N PRO A 99 -8.58 12.57 -1.15
CA PRO A 99 -8.52 13.31 -2.41
C PRO A 99 -7.17 14.01 -2.63
N ASN A 100 -6.63 14.68 -1.60
CA ASN A 100 -5.32 15.35 -1.67
C ASN A 100 -4.19 14.35 -1.88
N TYR A 101 -4.22 13.22 -1.18
CA TYR A 101 -3.22 12.16 -1.36
C TYR A 101 -3.21 11.63 -2.80
N ILE A 102 -4.39 11.39 -3.39
CA ILE A 102 -4.53 10.97 -4.78
C ILE A 102 -4.03 12.05 -5.75
N ALA A 103 -4.43 13.31 -5.53
CA ALA A 103 -4.01 14.44 -6.38
C ALA A 103 -2.48 14.61 -6.35
N ARG A 104 -1.87 14.54 -5.17
CA ARG A 104 -0.41 14.60 -4.99
C ARG A 104 0.31 13.45 -5.69
N LYS A 105 -0.18 12.21 -5.56
CA LYS A 105 0.41 11.05 -6.25
C LYS A 105 0.39 11.22 -7.77
N ARG A 106 -0.68 11.82 -8.32
CA ARG A 106 -0.85 12.06 -9.76
C ARG A 106 -0.09 13.29 -10.27
N GLY A 107 0.45 14.11 -9.38
CA GLY A 107 1.06 15.39 -9.72
C GLY A 107 0.05 16.52 -9.96
N ASP A 108 -1.23 16.30 -9.66
CA ASP A 108 -2.30 17.31 -9.79
C ASP A 108 -2.24 18.35 -8.66
N GLU A 109 -1.64 18.01 -7.52
CA GLU A 109 -1.41 18.89 -6.38
C GLU A 109 0.07 18.84 -5.97
N PRO A 110 0.75 19.99 -5.76
CA PRO A 110 2.12 19.97 -5.26
C PRO A 110 2.17 19.44 -3.84
N VAL A 111 3.18 18.63 -3.57
CA VAL A 111 3.45 18.13 -2.22
C VAL A 111 4.14 19.25 -1.42
N THR A 112 3.45 19.82 -0.44
CA THR A 112 4.01 20.87 0.43
C THR A 112 4.12 20.35 1.86
N TYR A 113 5.34 20.09 2.33
CA TYR A 113 5.58 19.65 3.72
C TYR A 113 5.95 20.78 4.66
N MET A 114 6.68 21.77 4.15
CA MET A 114 7.10 22.87 4.98
C MET A 114 5.95 23.87 5.12
N SER A 115 5.34 23.92 6.30
CA SER A 115 4.43 25.02 6.65
C SER A 115 5.20 26.34 6.56
N GLN A 116 4.48 27.43 6.26
CA GLN A 116 5.11 28.76 6.20
C GLN A 116 5.83 29.08 7.52
N GLU A 117 5.23 28.71 8.66
CA GLU A 117 5.82 28.88 9.98
C GLU A 117 7.14 28.11 10.15
N LEU A 118 7.21 26.85 9.69
CA LEU A 118 8.42 26.05 9.73
C LEU A 118 9.49 26.62 8.79
N ARG A 119 9.09 27.08 7.60
CA ARG A 119 9.98 27.75 6.64
C ARG A 119 10.58 29.01 7.22
N ASP A 120 9.75 29.85 7.83
CA ASP A 120 10.17 31.11 8.45
C ASP A 120 11.12 30.85 9.63
N MET A 121 10.83 29.83 10.44
CA MET A 121 11.69 29.40 11.55
C MET A 121 13.07 28.93 11.05
N LEU A 122 13.12 28.06 10.04
CA LEU A 122 14.36 27.54 9.48
C LEU A 122 15.18 28.62 8.78
N THR A 123 14.51 29.51 8.04
CA THR A 123 15.15 30.65 7.37
C THR A 123 15.80 31.59 8.37
N LYS A 124 15.13 31.86 9.50
CA LYS A 124 15.68 32.69 10.58
C LYS A 124 16.87 32.05 11.28
N LYS A 125 16.91 30.72 11.39
CA LYS A 125 17.92 29.98 12.16
C LYS A 125 19.16 29.59 11.35
N TYR A 126 19.01 29.28 10.06
CA TYR A 126 20.09 28.74 9.22
C TYR A 126 20.28 29.59 7.95
N SER A 127 19.38 29.47 6.98
CA SER A 127 19.28 30.32 5.78
C SER A 127 18.08 29.89 4.94
N ALA A 128 17.71 30.68 3.92
CA ALA A 128 16.66 30.31 2.98
C ALA A 128 17.02 29.04 2.18
N ASP A 129 18.29 28.91 1.77
CA ASP A 129 18.78 27.76 0.99
C ASP A 129 18.66 26.45 1.80
N VAL A 130 19.02 26.48 3.09
CA VAL A 130 18.87 25.32 3.98
C VAL A 130 17.39 24.94 4.16
N ALA A 131 16.50 25.91 4.29
CA ALA A 131 15.07 25.63 4.38
C ALA A 131 14.52 24.98 3.10
N GLU A 132 14.98 25.41 1.93
CA GLU A 132 14.57 24.83 0.65
C GLU A 132 15.12 23.41 0.46
N GLU A 133 16.38 23.16 0.84
CA GLU A 133 16.98 21.84 0.77
C GLU A 133 16.30 20.83 1.72
N GLU A 134 15.97 21.25 2.95
CA GLU A 134 15.20 20.40 3.89
C GLU A 134 13.78 20.14 3.39
N ASN A 135 13.11 21.12 2.77
CA ASN A 135 11.81 20.90 2.14
C ASN A 135 11.91 19.89 0.98
N LYS A 136 13.00 19.94 0.20
CA LYS A 136 13.22 18.99 -0.89
C LYS A 136 13.44 17.57 -0.38
N LYS A 137 14.24 17.38 0.67
CA LYS A 137 14.42 16.06 1.32
C LYS A 137 13.10 15.49 1.82
N LEU A 138 12.27 16.32 2.48
CA LEU A 138 10.94 15.92 2.95
C LEU A 138 10.02 15.47 1.81
N ILE A 139 10.18 16.03 0.61
CA ILE A 139 9.43 15.62 -0.57
C ILE A 139 9.97 14.31 -1.16
N GLU A 140 11.29 14.10 -1.14
CA GLU A 140 11.97 12.91 -1.69
C GLU A 140 11.79 11.64 -0.83
N ASP A 141 11.55 11.77 0.49
CA ASP A 141 11.35 10.63 1.41
C ASP A 141 10.00 9.88 1.22
N LEU A 142 9.29 10.08 0.10
CA LEU A 142 7.97 9.48 -0.25
C LEU A 142 7.93 8.88 -1.66
#